data_AF-C0PUD6-F1
#
_entry.id   AF-C0PUD6-F1
#
_cell.length_a   1.000
_cell.length_b   1.000
_cell.length_c   1.000
_cell.angle_alpha   90.00
_cell.angle_beta   90.00
_cell.angle_gamma   90.00
#
_symmetry.space_group_name_H-M   'P 1'
#
loop_
_entity.id
_entity.type
_entity.pdbx_description
1 polymer ?
#
loop_
_entity_poly.entity_id
_entity_poly.type
_entity_poly.pdbx_seq_one_letter_code
_entity_poly.pdbx_strand_id
1 'polypeptide(L)'
;NNVIFIKTKNLDPDKLVHHILSDLHITKKNKSRVILRMLPVSGTCKAFQEDMDKFLSVFLEPWFKAPNQGSYQIAFKARNSSHNKRDDIIKALAGLVGKMNPKNKVDLTTPELTIIVEVIKSVCCVSVVRDYTLYRKYNLQEVAKEEGPKDRKQEEVTTNQEEIKSNPEEKDGKREEIKSNQEENDGKQGDVKSNQEEKDGKREEIKSNQEEKDGKQEEGKDAPKTDKEGNGDEEEKK
;
A
#
# COMPACT_ATOMS: atom_id res chain seq x y z
N ASN A 1 19.17 -5.21 -9.53
CA ASN A 1 18.99 -4.54 -8.22
C ASN A 1 19.05 -3.04 -8.52
N ASN A 2 17.91 -2.35 -8.57
CA ASN A 2 17.78 -1.06 -9.29
C ASN A 2 17.58 0.14 -8.34
N VAL A 3 18.15 0.07 -7.14
CA VAL A 3 18.07 1.12 -6.10
C VAL A 3 19.47 1.31 -5.53
N ILE A 4 19.87 2.58 -5.35
CA ILE A 4 21.12 2.98 -4.71
C ILE A 4 20.75 3.87 -3.52
N PHE A 5 21.30 3.55 -2.35
CA PHE A 5 21.16 4.38 -1.16
C PHE A 5 22.40 5.27 -1.02
N ILE A 6 22.16 6.58 -0.88
CA ILE A 6 23.21 7.57 -0.66
C ILE A 6 23.02 8.12 0.74
N LYS A 7 23.98 7.89 1.64
CA LYS A 7 23.97 8.44 2.99
C LYS A 7 24.62 9.82 2.98
N THR A 8 23.87 10.84 3.39
CA THR A 8 24.39 12.18 3.61
C THR A 8 24.99 12.32 5.02
N LYS A 9 25.95 13.22 5.19
CA LYS A 9 26.45 13.67 6.50
C LYS A 9 26.19 15.17 6.63
N ASN A 10 25.59 15.60 7.73
CA ASN A 10 25.29 17.01 8.02
C ASN A 10 24.41 17.72 6.98
N LEU A 11 23.67 16.97 6.18
CA LEU A 11 22.72 17.49 5.20
C LEU A 11 21.40 16.76 5.36
N ASP A 12 20.33 17.55 5.47
CA ASP A 12 18.97 17.04 5.50
C ASP A 12 18.60 16.46 4.10
N PRO A 13 18.22 15.17 4.01
CA PRO A 13 17.91 14.54 2.73
C PRO A 13 16.76 15.20 1.98
N ASP A 14 15.72 15.65 2.70
CA ASP A 14 14.55 16.30 2.10
C ASP A 14 14.95 17.61 1.41
N LYS A 15 15.65 18.50 2.13
CA LYS A 15 16.15 19.76 1.56
C LYS A 15 17.07 19.55 0.36
N LEU A 16 17.96 18.55 0.42
CA LEU A 16 18.89 18.25 -0.67
C LEU A 16 18.14 17.81 -1.94
N VAL A 17 17.25 16.82 -1.82
CA VAL A 17 16.50 16.29 -2.97
C VAL A 17 15.55 17.35 -3.52
N HIS A 18 14.88 18.09 -2.66
CA HIS A 18 14.00 19.19 -3.05
C HIS A 18 14.78 20.27 -3.84
N HIS A 19 15.98 20.65 -3.39
CA HIS A 19 16.82 21.60 -4.12
C HIS A 19 17.21 21.08 -5.51
N ILE A 20 17.60 19.81 -5.63
CA ILE A 20 17.94 19.19 -6.92
C ILE A 20 16.73 19.21 -7.87
N LEU A 21 15.54 18.85 -7.38
CA LEU A 21 14.32 18.84 -8.18
C LEU A 21 13.87 20.25 -8.56
N SER A 22 14.03 21.22 -7.67
CA SER A 22 13.74 22.64 -7.93
C SER A 22 14.67 23.21 -9.00
N ASP A 23 15.99 23.00 -8.88
CA ASP A 23 16.98 23.37 -9.90
C ASP A 23 16.64 22.73 -11.25
N LEU A 24 16.32 21.44 -11.24
CA LEU A 24 15.93 20.72 -12.45
C LEU A 24 14.64 21.24 -13.07
N HIS A 25 13.65 21.57 -12.23
CA HIS A 25 12.37 22.10 -12.67
C HIS A 25 12.51 23.49 -13.32
N ILE A 26 13.39 24.34 -12.78
CA ILE A 26 13.67 25.69 -13.28
C ILE A 26 14.54 25.63 -14.54
N THR A 27 15.64 24.88 -14.50
CA THR A 27 16.64 24.88 -15.58
C THR A 27 16.28 23.98 -16.75
N LYS A 28 15.40 22.98 -16.54
CA LYS A 28 15.08 21.89 -17.48
C LYS A 28 16.31 21.10 -17.97
N LYS A 29 17.45 21.23 -17.29
CA LYS A 29 18.71 20.58 -17.66
C LYS A 29 18.92 19.32 -16.84
N ASN A 30 18.61 18.17 -17.42
CA ASN A 30 18.87 16.90 -16.76
C ASN A 30 20.38 16.58 -16.74
N LYS A 31 20.96 16.53 -15.54
CA LYS A 31 22.38 16.22 -15.31
C LYS A 31 22.62 14.70 -15.16
N SER A 32 21.57 13.88 -15.17
CA SER A 32 21.67 12.42 -15.05
C SER A 32 20.91 11.69 -16.15
N ARG A 33 21.57 10.74 -16.81
CA ARG A 33 20.95 9.89 -17.84
C ARG A 33 20.26 8.66 -17.28
N VAL A 34 20.68 8.21 -16.09
CA VAL A 34 20.35 6.88 -15.56
C VAL A 34 19.47 6.90 -14.31
N ILE A 35 19.32 8.06 -13.66
CA ILE A 35 18.48 8.18 -12.47
C ILE A 35 17.04 8.47 -12.91
N LEU A 36 16.15 7.50 -12.69
CA LEU A 36 14.73 7.67 -12.95
C LEU A 36 14.05 8.51 -11.86
N ARG A 37 14.21 8.14 -10.59
CA ARG A 37 13.56 8.78 -9.44
C ARG A 37 14.55 8.97 -8.31
N MET A 38 14.49 10.12 -7.65
CA MET A 38 15.28 10.43 -6.46
C MET A 38 14.33 10.73 -5.31
N LEU A 39 14.32 9.88 -4.29
CA LEU A 39 13.46 10.04 -3.12
C LEU A 39 14.32 10.34 -1.89
N PRO A 40 13.97 11.36 -1.09
CA PRO A 40 14.59 11.53 0.20
C PRO A 40 14.12 10.42 1.15
N VAL A 41 15.02 9.96 2.01
CA VAL A 41 14.71 9.03 3.09
C VAL A 41 15.13 9.71 4.38
N SER A 42 14.15 10.15 5.16
CA SER A 42 14.38 10.87 6.43
C SER A 42 14.19 9.95 7.64
N GLY A 43 13.68 8.74 7.42
CA GLY A 43 13.47 7.74 8.45
C GLY A 43 13.47 6.33 7.88
N THR A 44 13.92 5.36 8.69
CA THR A 44 13.81 3.94 8.35
C THR A 44 13.39 3.12 9.56
N CYS A 45 12.63 2.06 9.32
CA CYS A 45 12.31 1.04 10.32
C CYS A 45 12.21 -0.34 9.65
N LYS A 46 12.02 -1.38 10.45
CA LYS A 46 11.69 -2.70 9.91
C LYS A 46 10.29 -2.68 9.31
N ALA A 47 10.12 -3.40 8.21
CA ALA A 47 8.84 -3.49 7.50
C ALA A 47 7.89 -4.52 8.13
N PHE A 48 7.75 -4.47 9.45
CA PHE A 48 6.73 -5.20 10.21
C PHE A 48 5.72 -4.19 10.75
N GLN A 49 4.44 -4.59 10.83
CA GLN A 49 3.36 -3.67 11.16
C GLN A 49 3.58 -2.94 12.49
N GLU A 50 3.95 -3.66 13.54
CA GLU A 50 4.22 -3.10 14.87
C GLU A 50 5.38 -2.09 14.88
N ASP A 51 6.47 -2.42 14.18
CA ASP A 51 7.65 -1.55 14.05
C ASP A 51 7.31 -0.27 13.26
N MET A 52 6.53 -0.40 12.20
CA MET A 52 6.05 0.72 11.39
C MET A 52 5.12 1.63 12.21
N ASP A 53 4.12 1.08 12.90
CA ASP A 53 3.16 1.85 13.69
C ASP A 53 3.87 2.62 14.81
N LYS A 54 4.76 1.95 15.55
CA LYS A 54 5.57 2.58 16.59
C LYS A 54 6.42 3.71 16.03
N PHE A 55 7.15 3.46 14.94
CA PHE A 55 8.00 4.47 14.32
C PHE A 55 7.21 5.66 13.79
N LEU A 56 6.15 5.41 13.01
CA LEU A 56 5.36 6.42 12.33
C LEU A 56 4.57 7.28 13.31
N SER A 57 4.15 6.72 14.45
CA SER A 57 3.46 7.47 15.51
C SER A 57 4.28 8.62 16.08
N VAL A 58 5.61 8.50 16.09
CA VAL A 58 6.51 9.56 16.55
C VAL A 58 7.05 10.37 15.38
N PHE A 59 7.44 9.68 14.30
CA PHE A 59 8.04 10.32 13.14
C PHE A 59 7.13 11.37 12.51
N LEU A 60 5.82 11.13 12.40
CA LEU A 60 4.90 12.03 11.70
C LEU A 60 4.46 13.26 12.54
N GLU A 61 4.73 13.28 13.85
CA GLU A 61 4.28 14.36 14.73
C GLU A 61 4.69 15.77 14.28
N PRO A 62 5.94 16.02 13.82
CA PRO A 62 6.36 17.37 13.42
C PRO A 62 5.52 17.98 12.31
N TRP A 63 4.84 17.16 11.50
CA TRP A 63 4.01 17.63 10.39
C TRP A 63 2.52 17.63 10.71
N PHE A 64 2.06 16.65 11.48
CA PHE A 64 0.63 16.33 11.57
C PHE A 64 0.04 16.44 12.99
N LYS A 65 0.85 16.60 14.03
CA LYS A 65 0.36 16.80 15.39
C LYS A 65 0.11 18.28 15.65
N ALA A 66 -0.99 18.59 16.33
CA ALA A 66 -1.32 19.97 16.70
C ALA A 66 -0.12 20.67 17.40
N PRO A 67 0.19 21.93 17.07
CA PRO A 67 -0.61 22.87 16.27
C PRO A 67 -0.46 22.72 14.74
N ASN A 68 0.43 21.84 14.27
CA ASN A 68 0.64 21.62 12.85
C ASN A 68 -0.51 20.80 12.26
N GLN A 69 -0.78 21.05 10.97
CA GLN A 69 -1.80 20.38 10.19
C GLN A 69 -1.48 20.52 8.71
N GLY A 70 -2.08 19.68 7.87
CA GLY A 70 -2.06 19.87 6.42
C GLY A 70 -2.94 18.90 5.66
N SER A 71 -3.17 19.20 4.39
CA SER A 71 -3.71 18.21 3.45
C SER A 71 -2.61 17.25 3.00
N TYR A 72 -2.92 15.96 2.87
CA TYR A 72 -1.91 14.97 2.56
C TYR A 72 -2.39 13.82 1.68
N GLN A 73 -1.44 13.22 0.96
CA GLN A 73 -1.60 11.90 0.34
C GLN A 73 -0.56 10.92 0.88
N ILE A 74 -0.82 9.62 0.68
CA ILE A 74 0.12 8.55 1.01
C ILE A 74 0.59 7.89 -0.28
N ALA A 75 1.88 8.01 -0.57
CA ALA A 75 2.54 7.36 -1.70
C ALA A 75 3.27 6.09 -1.22
N PHE A 76 2.55 4.98 -1.20
CA PHE A 76 3.12 3.67 -0.85
C PHE A 76 3.73 2.96 -2.07
N LYS A 77 4.86 2.28 -1.89
CA LYS A 77 5.40 1.31 -2.86
C LYS A 77 6.12 0.18 -2.11
N ALA A 78 5.87 -1.06 -2.49
CA ALA A 78 6.62 -2.22 -2.00
C ALA A 78 7.45 -2.82 -3.14
N ARG A 79 8.66 -3.30 -2.83
CA ARG A 79 9.55 -4.00 -3.74
C ARG A 79 10.08 -5.25 -3.07
N ASN A 80 9.88 -6.40 -3.73
CA ASN A 80 10.32 -7.71 -3.26
C ASN A 80 9.89 -7.96 -1.81
N SER A 81 8.65 -7.59 -1.49
CA SER A 81 8.04 -7.70 -0.17
C SER A 81 6.58 -8.11 -0.35
N SER A 82 6.16 -9.19 0.29
CA SER A 82 4.81 -9.77 0.17
C SER A 82 3.99 -9.70 1.45
N HIS A 83 4.62 -9.36 2.59
CA HIS A 83 3.99 -9.43 3.91
C HIS A 83 3.04 -8.26 4.22
N ASN A 84 3.14 -7.16 3.45
CA ASN A 84 2.52 -5.88 3.76
C ASN A 84 1.46 -5.55 2.70
N LYS A 85 0.18 -5.80 3.02
CA LYS A 85 -0.93 -5.41 2.14
C LYS A 85 -1.02 -3.90 2.09
N ARG A 86 -0.80 -3.36 0.88
CA ARG A 86 -0.78 -1.92 0.58
C ARG A 86 -1.93 -1.16 1.26
N ASP A 87 -3.16 -1.62 1.06
CA ASP A 87 -4.35 -0.89 1.49
C ASP A 87 -4.49 -0.85 3.01
N ASP A 88 -4.05 -1.90 3.69
CA ASP A 88 -4.09 -1.97 5.15
C ASP A 88 -3.10 -0.97 5.76
N ILE A 89 -1.90 -0.84 5.18
CA ILE A 89 -0.92 0.17 5.60
C ILE A 89 -1.44 1.58 5.33
N ILE A 90 -2.01 1.84 4.15
CA ILE A 90 -2.56 3.16 3.81
C ILE A 90 -3.68 3.53 4.78
N LYS A 91 -4.59 2.61 5.08
CA LYS A 91 -5.69 2.82 6.04
C LYS A 91 -5.16 3.08 7.45
N ALA A 92 -4.20 2.27 7.92
CA ALA A 92 -3.59 2.44 9.23
C ALA A 92 -2.91 3.81 9.38
N LEU A 93 -2.12 4.21 8.38
CA LEU A 93 -1.46 5.51 8.35
C LEU A 93 -2.43 6.68 8.29
N ALA A 94 -3.47 6.59 7.47
CA ALA A 94 -4.49 7.63 7.41
C ALA A 94 -5.22 7.77 8.75
N GLY A 95 -5.55 6.65 9.41
CA GLY A 95 -6.13 6.64 10.75
C GLY A 95 -5.20 7.24 11.81
N LEU A 96 -3.90 6.93 11.75
CA LEU A 96 -2.89 7.50 12.64
C LEU A 96 -2.80 9.02 12.50
N VAL A 97 -2.65 9.53 11.27
CA VAL A 97 -2.56 10.97 11.00
C VAL A 97 -3.84 11.70 11.41
N GLY A 98 -5.01 11.10 11.19
CA GLY A 98 -6.29 11.65 11.64
C GLY A 98 -6.42 11.74 13.16
N LYS A 99 -5.86 10.79 13.91
CA LYS A 99 -5.82 10.81 15.38
C LYS A 99 -4.89 11.89 15.94
N MET A 100 -3.80 12.23 15.23
CA MET A 100 -2.84 13.25 15.68
C MET A 100 -3.42 14.66 15.66
N ASN A 101 -4.25 14.96 14.65
CA ASN A 101 -4.98 16.21 14.54
C ASN A 101 -6.19 16.02 13.60
N PRO A 102 -7.45 16.19 14.08
CA PRO A 102 -8.65 16.06 13.27
C PRO A 102 -8.74 17.04 12.08
N LYS A 103 -7.91 18.09 12.07
CA LYS A 103 -7.85 19.06 10.96
C LYS A 103 -6.99 18.57 9.78
N ASN A 104 -6.22 17.49 9.95
CA ASN A 104 -5.54 16.84 8.83
C ASN A 104 -6.56 16.22 7.88
N LYS A 105 -6.36 16.41 6.57
CA LYS A 105 -7.28 15.90 5.55
C LYS A 105 -6.54 15.14 4.48
N VAL A 106 -7.07 13.98 4.10
CA VAL A 106 -6.59 13.27 2.92
C VAL A 106 -7.03 14.05 1.68
N ASP A 107 -6.06 14.41 0.82
CA ASP A 107 -6.29 15.00 -0.49
C ASP A 107 -5.42 14.27 -1.51
N LEU A 108 -6.04 13.57 -2.45
CA LEU A 108 -5.34 12.78 -3.48
C LEU A 108 -5.08 13.58 -4.76
N THR A 109 -5.60 14.81 -4.84
CA THR A 109 -5.51 15.66 -6.04
C THR A 109 -4.48 16.76 -5.85
N THR A 110 -4.56 17.52 -4.75
CA THR A 110 -3.70 18.69 -4.48
C THR A 110 -3.19 18.72 -3.03
N PRO A 111 -2.49 17.67 -2.57
CA PRO A 111 -1.99 17.65 -1.20
C PRO A 111 -0.84 18.64 -0.99
N GLU A 112 -0.83 19.27 0.19
CA GLU A 112 0.30 20.07 0.67
C GLU A 112 1.51 19.18 1.00
N LEU A 113 1.26 17.98 1.54
CA LEU A 113 2.28 17.02 1.97
C LEU A 113 2.05 15.64 1.35
N THR A 114 3.12 14.98 0.94
CA THR A 114 3.08 13.57 0.56
C THR A 114 3.90 12.76 1.54
N ILE A 115 3.26 11.79 2.20
CA ILE A 115 3.93 10.77 2.99
C ILE A 115 4.38 9.66 2.03
N ILE A 116 5.68 9.58 1.77
CA ILE A 116 6.27 8.53 0.95
C ILE A 116 6.64 7.37 1.86
N VAL A 117 6.15 6.18 1.52
CA VAL A 117 6.45 4.94 2.22
C VAL A 117 6.96 3.92 1.19
N GLU A 118 8.25 3.64 1.21
CA GLU A 118 8.86 2.66 0.31
C GLU A 118 9.41 1.47 1.10
N VAL A 119 8.78 0.30 0.91
CA VAL A 119 9.21 -0.96 1.50
C VAL A 119 10.10 -1.69 0.51
N ILE A 120 11.35 -1.95 0.89
CA ILE A 120 12.32 -2.69 0.09
C ILE A 120 12.78 -3.89 0.92
N LYS A 121 12.36 -5.10 0.51
CA LYS A 121 12.52 -6.32 1.30
C LYS A 121 11.92 -6.14 2.71
N SER A 122 12.77 -6.14 3.74
CA SER A 122 12.41 -6.02 5.16
C SER A 122 12.59 -4.61 5.74
N VAL A 123 12.94 -3.61 4.93
CA VAL A 123 13.18 -2.23 5.37
C VAL A 123 12.09 -1.32 4.83
N CYS A 124 11.48 -0.54 5.72
CA CYS A 124 10.55 0.53 5.38
C CYS A 124 11.30 1.87 5.41
N CYS A 125 11.25 2.61 4.31
CA CYS A 125 11.85 3.94 4.15
C CYS A 125 10.72 4.98 4.11
N VAL A 126 10.85 6.04 4.91
CA VAL A 126 9.79 7.03 5.09
C VAL A 126 10.34 8.44 4.87
N SER A 127 9.55 9.28 4.21
CA SER A 127 9.74 10.73 4.15
C SER A 127 8.40 11.46 4.04
N VAL A 128 8.37 12.71 4.50
CA VAL A 128 7.25 13.63 4.30
C VAL A 128 7.77 14.77 3.44
N VAL A 129 7.22 14.92 2.24
CA VAL A 129 7.75 15.84 1.23
C VAL A 129 6.69 16.79 0.71
N ARG A 130 7.13 17.90 0.11
CA ARG A 130 6.28 18.86 -0.62
C ARG A 130 6.45 18.73 -2.12
N ASP A 131 5.54 19.34 -2.88
CA ASP A 131 5.66 19.50 -4.33
C ASP A 131 5.80 18.17 -5.09
N TYR A 132 5.24 17.09 -4.53
CA TYR A 132 5.38 15.74 -5.09
C TYR A 132 4.77 15.63 -6.49
N THR A 133 3.58 16.20 -6.68
CA THR A 133 2.90 16.25 -7.98
C THR A 133 3.60 17.22 -8.94
N LEU A 134 4.02 18.39 -8.45
CA LEU A 134 4.77 19.40 -9.22
C LEU A 134 6.06 18.80 -9.79
N TYR A 135 6.78 18.04 -8.98
CA TYR A 135 8.00 17.33 -9.38
C TYR A 135 7.73 15.93 -9.92
N ARG A 136 6.55 15.71 -10.53
CA ARG A 136 6.20 14.49 -11.29
C ARG A 136 6.53 13.20 -10.55
N LYS A 137 6.10 13.11 -9.28
CA LYS A 137 6.36 11.97 -8.37
C LYS A 137 7.86 11.71 -8.21
N TYR A 138 8.62 12.81 -8.18
CA TYR A 138 10.08 12.91 -8.04
C TYR A 138 10.86 12.17 -9.13
N ASN A 139 10.26 12.02 -10.32
CA ASN A 139 10.90 11.42 -11.48
C ASN A 139 11.73 12.48 -12.22
N LEU A 140 13.07 12.38 -12.12
CA LEU A 140 13.99 13.36 -12.69
C LEU A 140 13.84 13.49 -14.21
N GLN A 141 13.55 12.38 -14.89
CA GLN A 141 13.38 12.40 -16.34
C GLN A 141 12.11 13.15 -16.75
N GLU A 142 11.02 13.01 -15.99
CA GLU A 142 9.76 13.71 -16.28
C GLU A 142 9.80 15.19 -15.89
N VAL A 143 10.47 15.56 -14.79
CA VAL A 143 10.58 16.96 -14.34
C VAL A 143 11.30 17.84 -15.36
N ALA A 144 12.28 17.26 -16.07
CA ALA A 144 13.08 17.93 -17.08
C ALA A 144 12.35 18.12 -18.41
N LYS A 145 11.24 17.40 -18.66
CA LYS A 145 10.47 17.57 -19.89
C LYS A 145 9.76 18.92 -19.86
N GLU A 146 9.73 19.57 -21.01
CA GLU A 146 8.90 20.76 -21.21
C GLU A 146 7.43 20.35 -21.20
N GLU A 147 6.58 21.16 -20.58
CA GLU A 147 5.14 20.92 -20.66
C GLU A 147 4.68 21.27 -22.08
N GLY A 148 4.43 20.24 -22.89
CA GLY A 148 3.75 20.41 -24.17
C GLY A 148 2.35 21.01 -23.99
N PRO A 149 1.67 21.42 -25.09
CA PRO A 149 0.32 21.99 -25.03
C PRO A 149 -0.61 21.11 -24.19
N LYS A 150 -1.18 21.69 -23.13
CA LYS A 150 -1.98 20.98 -22.14
C LYS A 150 -3.36 20.64 -22.71
N ASP A 151 -3.52 19.47 -23.30
CA ASP A 151 -4.80 18.78 -23.21
C ASP A 151 -4.96 18.34 -21.76
N ARG A 152 -5.86 18.99 -21.02
CA ARG A 152 -6.26 18.61 -19.66
C ARG A 152 -6.99 17.26 -19.71
N LYS A 153 -6.24 16.17 -19.88
CA LYS A 153 -6.67 14.86 -19.37
C LYS A 153 -6.18 14.79 -17.94
N GLN A 154 -7.13 14.72 -17.01
CA GLN A 154 -6.86 14.34 -15.62
C GLN A 154 -5.92 13.14 -15.64
N GLU A 155 -4.82 13.20 -14.89
CA GLU A 155 -3.98 12.03 -14.63
C GLU A 155 -4.83 11.03 -13.83
N GLU A 156 -5.55 10.17 -14.54
CA GLU A 156 -6.23 9.03 -13.96
C GLU A 156 -5.20 8.17 -13.22
N VAL A 157 -5.59 7.79 -12.00
CA VAL A 157 -4.84 6.90 -11.12
C VAL A 157 -4.63 5.57 -11.85
N THR A 158 -3.45 5.39 -12.43
CA THR A 158 -2.99 4.09 -12.88
C THR A 158 -2.66 3.25 -11.66
N THR A 159 -3.65 2.47 -11.23
CA THR A 159 -3.44 1.25 -10.44
C THR A 159 -2.48 0.38 -11.24
N ASN A 160 -1.27 0.19 -10.72
CA ASN A 160 -0.29 -0.73 -11.31
C ASN A 160 -0.84 -2.17 -11.15
N GLN A 161 -1.49 -2.69 -12.18
CA GLN A 161 -1.60 -4.14 -12.38
C GLN A 161 -0.27 -4.60 -13.00
N GLU A 162 0.51 -5.35 -12.23
CA GLU A 162 1.68 -6.06 -12.76
C GLU A 162 1.21 -7.32 -13.49
N GLU A 163 1.46 -7.35 -14.80
CA GLU A 163 1.34 -8.53 -15.66
C GLU A 163 2.38 -9.59 -15.27
N ILE A 164 1.90 -10.80 -15.03
CA ILE A 164 2.71 -12.02 -14.95
C ILE A 164 3.09 -12.42 -16.39
N LYS A 165 4.37 -12.25 -16.75
CA LYS A 165 4.95 -12.88 -17.95
C LYS A 165 5.65 -14.17 -17.55
N SER A 166 4.99 -15.31 -17.78
CA SER A 166 5.64 -16.62 -17.90
C SER A 166 6.13 -16.80 -19.33
N ASN A 167 7.40 -17.19 -19.45
CA ASN A 167 8.13 -17.44 -20.69
C ASN A 167 7.53 -18.64 -21.48
N PRO A 168 7.67 -18.71 -22.83
CA PRO A 168 7.16 -19.80 -23.64
C PRO A 168 8.20 -20.93 -23.79
N GLU A 169 7.74 -22.18 -23.70
CA GLU A 169 8.40 -23.34 -24.27
C GLU A 169 7.43 -24.08 -25.22
N GLU A 170 8.03 -24.69 -26.23
CA GLU A 170 7.53 -24.90 -27.58
C GLU A 170 7.15 -26.38 -27.83
N LYS A 171 6.38 -26.59 -28.90
CA LYS A 171 6.17 -27.79 -29.75
C LYS A 171 4.90 -28.62 -29.51
N ASP A 172 3.95 -28.61 -30.45
CA ASP A 172 3.91 -29.26 -31.80
C ASP A 172 3.09 -30.56 -31.67
N GLY A 173 2.07 -30.91 -32.45
CA GLY A 173 1.38 -30.29 -33.56
C GLY A 173 0.31 -31.29 -34.06
N LYS A 174 -0.77 -30.80 -34.68
CA LYS A 174 -1.34 -31.31 -35.95
C LYS A 174 -2.72 -30.70 -36.24
N ARG A 175 -2.65 -29.70 -37.14
CA ARG A 175 -3.46 -29.45 -38.33
C ARG A 175 -4.49 -30.52 -38.72
N GLU A 176 -5.73 -30.09 -38.97
CA GLU A 176 -6.38 -30.21 -40.28
C GLU A 176 -7.23 -28.94 -40.55
N GLU A 177 -6.83 -28.22 -41.61
CA GLU A 177 -7.66 -27.25 -42.34
C GLU A 177 -8.68 -28.06 -43.17
N ILE A 178 -9.85 -27.55 -43.54
CA ILE A 178 -10.02 -26.79 -44.78
C ILE A 178 -11.47 -26.26 -44.84
N LYS A 179 -11.57 -24.93 -45.04
CA LYS A 179 -12.42 -24.13 -45.97
C LYS A 179 -13.92 -24.46 -46.02
N SER A 180 -14.87 -23.56 -46.19
CA SER A 180 -15.07 -22.23 -46.81
C SER A 180 -16.62 -22.11 -46.77
N ASN A 181 -17.35 -21.01 -46.81
CA ASN A 181 -17.18 -19.66 -47.31
C ASN A 181 -18.27 -18.83 -46.62
N GLN A 182 -18.07 -17.52 -46.62
CA GLN A 182 -19.08 -16.52 -46.34
C GLN A 182 -20.26 -16.65 -47.31
N GLU A 183 -21.47 -16.35 -46.85
CA GLU A 183 -22.36 -15.44 -47.56
C GLU A 183 -23.36 -14.79 -46.61
N GLU A 184 -23.42 -13.47 -46.72
CA GLU A 184 -24.39 -12.56 -46.12
C GLU A 184 -25.80 -12.88 -46.62
N ASN A 185 -26.82 -12.71 -45.79
CA ASN A 185 -27.74 -11.62 -46.07
C ASN A 185 -28.66 -11.28 -44.90
N ASP A 186 -28.85 -9.98 -44.83
CA ASP A 186 -29.72 -9.18 -44.00
C ASP A 186 -31.20 -9.38 -44.41
N GLY A 187 -32.14 -9.15 -43.50
CA GLY A 187 -33.55 -9.02 -43.91
C GLY A 187 -34.63 -9.45 -42.92
N LYS A 188 -34.95 -8.53 -42.01
CA LYS A 188 -36.32 -8.16 -41.59
C LYS A 188 -37.25 -9.17 -40.89
N GLN A 189 -37.53 -8.79 -39.64
CA GLN A 189 -38.87 -8.41 -39.13
C GLN A 189 -39.86 -9.55 -38.83
N GLY A 190 -40.17 -9.72 -37.55
CA GLY A 190 -41.21 -10.64 -37.08
C GLY A 190 -41.39 -10.58 -35.58
N ASP A 191 -42.29 -9.69 -35.19
CA ASP A 191 -42.79 -9.37 -33.87
C ASP A 191 -43.32 -10.55 -33.03
N VAL A 192 -43.33 -10.31 -31.70
CA VAL A 192 -44.33 -10.73 -30.70
C VAL A 192 -44.16 -12.05 -29.92
N LYS A 193 -43.94 -11.84 -28.59
CA LYS A 193 -44.57 -12.42 -27.37
C LYS A 193 -44.70 -13.96 -27.28
N SER A 194 -44.54 -14.64 -26.15
CA SER A 194 -44.86 -14.31 -24.75
C SER A 194 -44.48 -15.51 -23.85
N ASN A 195 -44.29 -15.21 -22.57
CA ASN A 195 -44.52 -16.04 -21.36
C ASN A 195 -43.60 -17.26 -21.13
N GLN A 196 -42.72 -17.24 -20.11
CA GLN A 196 -43.01 -17.44 -18.67
C GLN A 196 -43.88 -18.68 -18.43
N GLU A 197 -43.26 -19.80 -18.05
CA GLU A 197 -42.91 -20.21 -16.67
C GLU A 197 -44.11 -20.66 -15.84
N GLU A 198 -44.11 -21.96 -15.54
CA GLU A 198 -44.43 -22.62 -14.27
C GLU A 198 -44.48 -24.15 -14.58
N LYS A 199 -44.03 -25.10 -13.75
CA LYS A 199 -44.14 -25.23 -12.29
C LYS A 199 -43.35 -26.46 -11.80
N ASP A 200 -43.06 -26.45 -10.50
CA ASP A 200 -43.04 -27.55 -9.51
C ASP A 200 -42.28 -28.85 -9.84
N GLY A 201 -41.46 -29.44 -8.96
CA GLY A 201 -41.37 -29.38 -7.51
C GLY A 201 -41.26 -30.82 -6.98
N LYS A 202 -40.29 -31.13 -6.11
CA LYS A 202 -40.43 -32.15 -5.05
C LYS A 202 -39.29 -32.14 -4.04
N ARG A 203 -39.69 -32.47 -2.82
CA ARG A 203 -39.03 -32.38 -1.51
C ARG A 203 -38.61 -33.78 -1.03
N GLU A 204 -37.84 -33.80 0.06
CA GLU A 204 -37.58 -34.87 1.06
C GLU A 204 -36.31 -35.72 0.79
N GLU A 205 -35.47 -36.10 1.77
CA GLU A 205 -35.57 -36.09 3.23
C GLU A 205 -34.18 -36.30 3.90
N ILE A 206 -34.16 -36.13 5.23
CA ILE A 206 -33.06 -36.17 6.21
C ILE A 206 -32.55 -37.59 6.48
N LYS A 207 -31.24 -37.78 6.75
CA LYS A 207 -30.74 -38.77 7.74
C LYS A 207 -29.45 -38.32 8.46
N SER A 208 -29.52 -38.50 9.78
CA SER A 208 -28.51 -38.43 10.83
C SER A 208 -27.51 -39.60 10.79
N ASN A 209 -26.31 -39.41 11.38
CA ASN A 209 -25.67 -40.45 12.21
C ASN A 209 -24.65 -39.83 13.18
N GLN A 210 -24.78 -40.19 14.47
CA GLN A 210 -23.77 -40.10 15.51
C GLN A 210 -23.01 -41.44 15.56
N GLU A 211 -21.72 -41.41 15.94
CA GLU A 211 -21.10 -42.45 16.76
C GLU A 211 -20.21 -41.79 17.83
N GLU A 212 -20.28 -42.36 19.03
CA GLU A 212 -19.71 -41.94 20.31
C GLU A 212 -18.71 -43.01 20.78
N LYS A 213 -17.98 -42.71 21.88
CA LYS A 213 -17.11 -43.53 22.77
C LYS A 213 -15.63 -43.19 22.70
N ASP A 214 -14.84 -43.05 23.78
CA ASP A 214 -14.94 -43.14 25.24
C ASP A 214 -13.84 -42.17 25.77
N GLY A 215 -13.88 -41.44 26.89
CA GLY A 215 -14.17 -41.82 28.27
C GLY A 215 -12.90 -41.71 29.14
N LYS A 216 -12.75 -40.63 29.92
CA LYS A 216 -12.29 -40.62 31.34
C LYS A 216 -12.10 -39.20 31.91
N GLN A 217 -12.84 -38.93 32.98
CA GLN A 217 -12.62 -37.88 33.98
C GLN A 217 -11.48 -38.30 34.92
N GLU A 218 -10.73 -37.34 35.47
CA GLU A 218 -10.61 -37.20 36.93
C GLU A 218 -10.13 -35.80 37.34
N GLU A 219 -10.76 -35.30 38.40
CA GLU A 219 -10.53 -34.03 39.07
C GLU A 219 -9.24 -34.04 39.90
N GLY A 220 -8.68 -32.86 40.16
CA GLY A 220 -7.61 -32.68 41.15
C GLY A 220 -7.43 -31.21 41.52
N LYS A 221 -8.18 -30.78 42.53
CA LYS A 221 -8.05 -29.52 43.27
C LYS A 221 -6.73 -29.53 44.05
N ASP A 222 -6.03 -28.39 44.13
CA ASP A 222 -5.52 -27.89 45.43
C ASP A 222 -4.85 -26.50 45.31
N ALA A 223 -5.49 -25.54 45.97
CA ALA A 223 -4.91 -24.44 46.76
C ALA A 223 -5.84 -24.35 48.01
N PRO A 224 -5.47 -23.78 49.18
CA PRO A 224 -4.41 -22.78 49.44
C PRO A 224 -3.70 -22.93 50.82
N LYS A 225 -2.78 -21.99 51.14
CA LYS A 225 -2.49 -21.32 52.45
C LYS A 225 -1.01 -20.88 52.50
N THR A 226 -0.69 -19.58 52.48
CA THR A 226 -0.66 -18.58 53.60
C THR A 226 0.35 -18.91 54.71
N ASP A 227 1.40 -18.09 54.86
CA ASP A 227 1.51 -17.04 55.91
C ASP A 227 2.96 -16.66 56.28
N LYS A 228 3.06 -15.41 56.78
CA LYS A 228 4.12 -14.73 57.56
C LYS A 228 5.08 -13.85 56.75
N GLU A 229 4.87 -12.52 56.74
CA GLU A 229 5.09 -11.54 57.83
C GLU A 229 6.54 -11.49 58.33
N GLY A 230 7.16 -10.33 58.11
CA GLY A 230 8.41 -9.88 58.70
C GLY A 230 8.53 -8.38 58.52
N ASN A 231 7.97 -7.65 59.49
CA ASN A 231 8.08 -6.21 59.68
C ASN A 231 9.27 -5.89 60.61
N GLY A 232 9.84 -4.69 60.49
CA GLY A 232 10.88 -4.12 61.37
C GLY A 232 11.95 -3.40 60.54
N ASP A 233 11.90 -2.08 60.33
CA ASP A 233 12.07 -0.92 61.25
C ASP A 233 13.53 -0.41 61.30
N GLU A 234 13.64 0.91 61.14
CA GLU A 234 14.71 1.83 61.60
C GLU A 234 16.12 1.67 60.94
N GLU A 235 16.95 2.68 60.68
CA GLU A 235 17.07 4.06 61.19
C GLU A 235 18.05 4.85 60.27
N GLU A 236 17.73 6.12 60.02
CA GLU A 236 18.58 7.32 60.02
C GLU A 236 20.13 7.23 59.81
N LYS A 237 20.66 7.97 58.81
CA LYS A 237 21.57 9.14 59.01
C LYS A 237 22.24 9.64 57.72
N LYS A 238 22.09 10.96 57.53
CA LYS A 238 22.98 11.96 56.92
C LYS A 238 23.62 11.70 55.55
#